data_AF-A0A196KZH7-F1
#
_entry.id   AF-A0A196KZH7-F1
#
_cell.length_a   1.000
_cell.length_b   1.000
_cell.length_c   1.000
_cell.angle_alpha   90.00
_cell.angle_beta   90.00
_cell.angle_gamma   90.00
#
_symmetry.space_group_name_H-M   'P 1'
#
loop_
_entity.id
_entity.type
_entity.pdbx_description
1 polymer ?
#
loop_
_entity_poly.entity_id
_entity_poly.type
_entity_poly.pdbx_seq_one_letter_code
_entity_poly.pdbx_strand_id
1 'polypeptide(L)'
;MMIVVNLRKSYREVLSGVRDMEDATLGWWADVNDDAIARYGDVVVGVYNDQVVSVYDVTGHERREDGRVFFEAEESVEFASLLHQKSPVKPWVRGQARPIQYIETDLVRHGDAPVEKLDDGYRRAVVANYVLTVDADGIATIEPPEGGVVIVTAAGRNGALPTVLPRRA
;
A
#
# COMPACT_ATOMS: atom_id res chain seq x y z
N MET A 1 -3.55 7.66 9.41
CA MET A 1 -4.05 8.01 8.07
C MET A 1 -2.86 8.22 7.13
N MET A 2 -3.03 8.14 5.80
CA MET A 2 -1.90 8.02 4.85
C MET A 2 -1.91 9.09 3.75
N ILE A 3 -0.73 9.61 3.44
CA ILE A 3 -0.44 10.41 2.24
C ILE A 3 0.15 9.48 1.18
N VAL A 4 -0.45 9.44 -0.01
CA VAL A 4 0.05 8.65 -1.14
C VAL A 4 0.62 9.56 -2.20
N VAL A 5 1.90 9.37 -2.53
CA VAL A 5 2.66 10.21 -3.46
C VAL A 5 3.01 9.46 -4.73
N ASN A 6 2.90 10.13 -5.87
CA ASN A 6 3.18 9.56 -7.18
C ASN A 6 4.63 9.81 -7.59
N LEU A 7 5.40 8.74 -7.67
CA LEU A 7 6.83 8.76 -7.97
C LEU A 7 7.13 8.65 -9.47
N ARG A 8 6.15 8.84 -10.37
CA ARG A 8 6.35 8.71 -11.84
C ARG A 8 7.56 9.46 -12.39
N LYS A 9 7.92 10.61 -11.79
CA LYS A 9 9.10 11.40 -12.18
C LYS A 9 10.38 10.94 -11.47
N SER A 10 10.34 10.80 -10.15
CA SER A 10 11.52 10.52 -9.31
C SER A 10 11.94 9.05 -9.30
N TYR A 11 11.01 8.11 -9.47
CA TYR A 11 11.31 6.67 -9.42
C TYR A 11 12.27 6.20 -10.52
N ARG A 12 12.28 6.88 -11.67
CA ARG A 12 13.25 6.58 -12.74
C ARG A 12 14.68 6.92 -12.32
N GLU A 13 14.85 7.98 -11.55
CA GLU A 13 16.15 8.36 -10.98
C GLU A 13 16.59 7.33 -9.94
N VAL A 14 15.65 6.83 -9.13
CA VAL A 14 15.89 5.73 -8.19
C VAL A 14 16.35 4.47 -8.88
N LEU A 15 15.67 4.04 -9.95
CA LEU A 15 16.06 2.87 -10.74
C LEU A 15 17.46 3.02 -11.38
N SER A 16 17.87 4.25 -11.66
CA SER A 16 19.21 4.56 -12.19
C SER A 16 20.30 4.78 -11.12
N GLY A 17 19.94 4.73 -9.83
CA GLY A 17 20.85 4.97 -8.71
C GLY A 17 21.26 6.45 -8.54
N VAL A 18 20.53 7.39 -9.14
CA VAL A 18 20.80 8.83 -9.06
C VAL A 18 20.13 9.45 -7.82
N ARG A 19 19.11 8.79 -7.27
CA ARG A 19 18.37 9.24 -6.09
C ARG A 19 17.99 8.04 -5.22
N ASP A 20 17.93 8.23 -3.93
CA ASP A 20 17.46 7.19 -3.01
C ASP A 20 15.92 7.12 -2.97
N MET A 21 15.38 5.95 -2.62
CA MET A 21 13.92 5.74 -2.52
C MET A 21 13.28 6.66 -1.49
N GLU A 22 13.98 6.87 -0.38
CA GLU A 22 13.60 7.75 0.71
C GLU A 22 13.47 9.19 0.19
N ASP A 23 14.53 9.74 -0.43
CA ASP A 23 14.51 11.06 -1.07
C ASP A 23 13.41 11.21 -2.13
N ALA A 24 13.12 10.15 -2.89
CA ALA A 24 12.06 10.16 -3.88
C ALA A 24 10.67 10.24 -3.25
N THR A 25 10.47 9.64 -2.07
CA THR A 25 9.18 9.47 -1.40
C THR A 25 8.90 10.55 -0.38
N LEU A 26 9.90 10.90 0.43
CA LEU A 26 9.81 11.87 1.53
C LEU A 26 10.22 13.29 1.13
N GLY A 27 10.73 13.45 -0.10
CA GLY A 27 11.24 14.71 -0.64
C GLY A 27 10.24 15.88 -0.64
N TRP A 28 10.67 17.01 -1.21
CA TRP A 28 9.91 18.27 -1.14
C TRP A 28 8.64 18.28 -1.99
N TRP A 29 7.49 18.00 -1.34
CA TRP A 29 6.17 17.96 -1.94
C TRP A 29 5.46 19.30 -1.87
N ALA A 30 4.91 19.76 -3.00
CA ALA A 30 4.04 20.93 -3.05
C ALA A 30 2.58 20.55 -2.74
N ASP A 31 1.75 21.54 -2.44
CA ASP A 31 0.29 21.39 -2.26
C ASP A 31 -0.14 20.41 -1.15
N VAL A 32 0.67 20.31 -0.08
CA VAL A 32 0.33 19.67 1.19
C VAL A 32 0.08 20.76 2.23
N ASN A 33 -1.18 20.94 2.63
CA ASN A 33 -1.55 21.90 3.68
C ASN A 33 -1.48 21.26 5.08
N ASP A 34 -1.42 22.10 6.11
CA ASP A 34 -1.26 21.63 7.50
C ASP A 34 -2.43 20.76 7.95
N ASP A 35 -3.65 21.05 7.51
CA ASP A 35 -4.82 20.21 7.76
C ASP A 35 -4.64 18.78 7.21
N ALA A 36 -4.04 18.64 6.01
CA ALA A 36 -3.77 17.33 5.45
C ALA A 36 -2.63 16.61 6.19
N ILE A 37 -1.64 17.33 6.71
CA ILE A 37 -0.58 16.71 7.53
C ILE A 37 -1.18 16.24 8.85
N ALA A 38 -1.91 17.11 9.56
CA ALA A 38 -2.53 16.77 10.83
C ALA A 38 -3.53 15.61 10.71
N ARG A 39 -4.22 15.51 9.56
CA ARG A 39 -5.21 14.45 9.33
C ARG A 39 -4.63 13.19 8.73
N TYR A 40 -3.68 13.27 7.79
CA TYR A 40 -3.22 12.14 6.97
C TYR A 40 -1.72 11.83 7.09
N GLY A 41 -0.97 12.65 7.81
CA GLY A 41 0.49 12.61 7.85
C GLY A 41 1.09 11.55 8.78
N ASP A 42 0.39 10.47 9.11
CA ASP A 42 0.97 9.39 9.94
C ASP A 42 1.86 8.46 9.10
N VAL A 43 1.52 8.28 7.81
CA VAL A 43 2.24 7.36 6.91
C VAL A 43 2.36 7.99 5.51
N VAL A 44 3.52 7.86 4.87
CA VAL A 44 3.71 8.24 3.46
C VAL A 44 3.95 6.99 2.61
N VAL A 45 3.19 6.86 1.53
CA VAL A 45 3.24 5.73 0.59
C VAL A 45 3.68 6.23 -0.78
N GLY A 46 4.79 5.72 -1.30
CA GLY A 46 5.24 5.99 -2.66
C GLY A 46 4.64 5.01 -3.66
N VAL A 47 4.04 5.53 -4.74
CA VAL A 47 3.44 4.74 -5.81
C VAL A 47 4.10 5.03 -7.15
N TYR A 48 4.44 3.97 -7.89
CA TYR A 48 4.90 4.03 -9.26
C TYR A 48 4.11 3.03 -10.12
N ASN A 49 3.55 3.50 -11.25
CA ASN A 49 2.76 2.66 -12.17
C ASN A 49 1.67 1.81 -11.47
N ASP A 50 0.88 2.44 -10.61
CA ASP A 50 -0.22 1.81 -9.85
C ASP A 50 0.24 0.73 -8.84
N GLN A 51 1.52 0.72 -8.51
CA GLN A 51 2.12 -0.20 -7.54
C GLN A 51 2.80 0.58 -6.42
N VAL A 52 2.62 0.13 -5.18
CA VAL A 52 3.33 0.67 -4.01
C VAL A 52 4.78 0.20 -4.06
N VAL A 53 5.71 1.15 -3.92
CA VAL A 53 7.16 0.92 -4.02
C VAL A 53 7.92 1.35 -2.77
N SER A 54 7.27 2.09 -1.86
CA SER A 54 7.84 2.52 -0.58
C SER A 54 6.73 2.87 0.41
N VAL A 55 6.97 2.65 1.70
CA VAL A 55 6.04 2.98 2.79
C VAL A 55 6.84 3.38 4.03
N TYR A 56 6.51 4.54 4.61
CA TYR A 56 7.21 5.09 5.76
C TYR A 56 6.25 5.63 6.83
N ASP A 57 6.54 5.35 8.09
CA ASP A 57 5.85 5.93 9.24
C ASP A 57 6.48 7.29 9.57
N VAL A 58 5.67 8.35 9.50
CA VAL A 58 6.13 9.73 9.65
C VAL A 58 6.38 10.05 11.12
N THR A 59 7.54 10.62 11.39
CA THR A 59 7.96 11.07 12.73
C THR A 59 7.99 12.60 12.85
N GLY A 60 8.08 13.31 11.72
CA GLY A 60 8.15 14.76 11.67
C GLY A 60 7.95 15.33 10.26
N HIS A 61 7.95 16.65 10.14
CA HIS A 61 7.96 17.32 8.84
C HIS A 61 8.62 18.70 8.91
N GLU A 62 9.25 19.10 7.80
CA GLU A 62 9.80 20.42 7.59
C GLU A 62 9.07 21.15 6.46
N ARG A 63 8.94 22.47 6.56
CA ARG A 63 8.33 23.30 5.52
C ARG A 63 9.31 24.38 5.03
N ARG A 64 9.45 24.50 3.72
CA ARG A 64 10.22 25.57 3.07
C ARG A 64 9.38 26.83 2.90
N GLU A 65 10.06 27.96 2.69
CA GLU A 65 9.42 29.25 2.39
C GLU A 65 8.52 29.20 1.14
N ASP A 66 8.84 28.33 0.17
CA ASP A 66 8.03 28.11 -1.04
C ASP A 66 6.78 27.22 -0.80
N GLY A 67 6.52 26.85 0.45
CA GLY A 67 5.36 26.08 0.89
C GLY A 67 5.51 24.56 0.72
N ARG A 68 6.63 24.06 0.18
CA ARG A 68 6.86 22.62 0.06
C ARG A 68 7.15 21.98 1.41
N VAL A 69 6.73 20.72 1.54
CA VAL A 69 6.86 19.93 2.76
C VAL A 69 7.78 18.74 2.50
N PHE A 70 8.72 18.53 3.42
CA PHE A 70 9.54 17.34 3.52
C PHE A 70 9.08 16.54 4.75
N PHE A 71 9.06 15.22 4.65
CA PHE A 71 8.66 14.35 5.77
C PHE A 71 9.88 13.68 6.37
N GLU A 72 9.99 13.73 7.69
CA GLU A 72 10.90 12.86 8.44
C GLU A 72 10.14 11.59 8.77
N ALA A 73 10.72 10.43 8.48
CA ALA A 73 10.03 9.16 8.63
C ALA A 73 11.00 7.98 8.79
N GLU A 74 10.47 6.84 9.23
CA GLU A 74 11.17 5.56 9.30
C GLU A 74 10.45 4.54 8.43
N GLU A 75 11.12 3.46 7.99
CA GLU A 75 10.45 2.39 7.24
C GLU A 75 9.29 1.80 8.05
N SER A 76 8.11 1.71 7.43
CA SER A 76 6.92 1.22 8.14
C SER A 76 6.94 -0.30 8.28
N VAL A 77 7.02 -0.79 9.51
CA VAL A 77 6.88 -2.22 9.81
C VAL A 77 5.42 -2.66 9.69
N GLU A 78 4.49 -1.82 10.14
CA GLU A 78 3.06 -2.13 10.13
C GLU A 78 2.52 -2.27 8.71
N PHE A 79 2.91 -1.36 7.82
CA PHE A 79 2.42 -1.30 6.44
C PHE A 79 3.39 -1.89 5.41
N ALA A 80 4.46 -2.58 5.84
CA ALA A 80 5.41 -3.25 4.96
C ALA A 80 4.73 -4.21 3.97
N SER A 81 3.60 -4.81 4.36
CA SER A 81 2.80 -5.71 3.52
C SER A 81 2.22 -5.04 2.26
N LEU A 82 2.10 -3.71 2.25
CA LEU A 82 1.65 -2.95 1.07
C LEU A 82 2.72 -2.89 -0.03
N LEU A 83 4.00 -3.10 0.31
CA LEU A 83 5.06 -3.08 -0.69
C LEU A 83 4.77 -4.06 -1.82
N HIS A 84 4.93 -3.59 -3.06
CA HIS A 84 4.63 -4.30 -4.29
C HIS A 84 3.15 -4.60 -4.55
N GLN A 85 2.24 -4.19 -3.68
CA GLN A 85 0.80 -4.30 -3.91
C GLN A 85 0.30 -3.17 -4.80
N LYS A 86 -0.94 -3.33 -5.29
CA LYS A 86 -1.63 -2.27 -6.03
C LYS A 86 -1.82 -1.04 -5.14
N SER A 87 -1.74 0.15 -5.74
CA SER A 87 -2.03 1.42 -5.08
C SER A 87 -3.36 1.39 -4.32
N PRO A 88 -3.41 1.83 -3.06
CA PRO A 88 -4.65 1.91 -2.29
C PRO A 88 -5.54 3.09 -2.73
N VAL A 89 -5.02 4.00 -3.56
CA VAL A 89 -5.77 5.14 -4.13
C VAL A 89 -6.05 4.95 -5.62
N LYS A 90 -7.02 5.70 -6.13
CA LYS A 90 -7.36 5.71 -7.55
C LYS A 90 -6.11 6.01 -8.41
N PRO A 91 -5.93 5.33 -9.55
CA PRO A 91 -4.80 5.61 -10.43
C PRO A 91 -4.75 7.07 -10.87
N TRP A 92 -3.56 7.66 -10.89
CA TRP A 92 -3.37 9.00 -11.46
C TRP A 92 -3.60 8.98 -12.96
N VAL A 93 -4.44 9.89 -13.45
CA VAL A 93 -4.69 10.04 -14.89
C VAL A 93 -3.59 10.87 -15.55
N ARG A 94 -3.36 10.62 -16.85
CA ARG A 94 -2.38 11.38 -17.63
C ARG A 94 -2.76 12.86 -17.65
N GLY A 95 -1.84 13.74 -17.23
CA GLY A 95 -2.06 15.20 -17.17
C GLY A 95 -2.55 15.71 -15.80
N GLN A 96 -2.80 14.83 -14.83
CA GLN A 96 -3.11 15.24 -13.47
C GLN A 96 -1.90 15.96 -12.85
N ALA A 97 -2.09 17.23 -12.49
CA ALA A 97 -1.03 18.08 -11.97
C ALA A 97 -0.60 17.68 -10.54
N ARG A 98 -1.56 17.23 -9.71
CA ARG A 98 -1.32 16.92 -8.30
C ARG A 98 -0.81 15.50 -8.12
N PRO A 99 0.44 15.30 -7.65
CA PRO A 99 1.02 13.97 -7.47
C PRO A 99 0.70 13.37 -6.09
N ILE A 100 -0.31 13.87 -5.38
CA ILE A 100 -0.61 13.50 -3.99
C ILE A 100 -2.09 13.16 -3.86
N GLN A 101 -2.39 12.08 -3.15
CA GLN A 101 -3.73 11.67 -2.74
C GLN A 101 -3.71 11.27 -1.26
N TYR A 102 -4.89 11.23 -0.63
CA TYR A 102 -5.03 10.93 0.79
C TYR A 102 -5.99 9.76 0.97
N ILE A 103 -5.70 8.90 1.93
CA ILE A 103 -6.58 7.79 2.31
C ILE A 103 -6.54 7.58 3.81
N GLU A 104 -7.66 7.16 4.39
CA GLU A 104 -7.71 6.79 5.80
C GLU A 104 -6.98 5.45 5.99
N THR A 105 -6.13 5.35 7.02
CA THR A 105 -5.37 4.11 7.30
C THR A 105 -6.31 2.95 7.56
N ASP A 106 -7.49 3.20 8.12
CA ASP A 106 -8.45 2.15 8.44
C ASP A 106 -9.00 1.46 7.18
N LEU A 107 -9.12 2.17 6.05
CA LEU A 107 -9.48 1.58 4.76
C LEU A 107 -8.39 0.64 4.21
N VAL A 108 -7.16 0.79 4.70
CA VAL A 108 -6.01 -0.02 4.30
C VAL A 108 -5.72 -1.13 5.33
N ARG A 109 -5.98 -0.86 6.61
CA ARG A 109 -5.85 -1.81 7.74
C ARG A 109 -6.99 -2.83 7.76
N HIS A 110 -8.20 -2.40 7.43
CA HIS A 110 -9.41 -3.20 7.49
C HIS A 110 -9.98 -3.29 6.08
N GLY A 111 -9.97 -4.48 5.50
CA GLY A 111 -10.59 -4.69 4.20
C GLY A 111 -12.07 -4.32 4.24
N ASP A 112 -12.55 -3.63 3.21
CA ASP A 112 -13.96 -3.17 3.07
C ASP A 112 -15.01 -4.30 2.99
N ALA A 113 -14.58 -5.56 3.16
CA ALA A 113 -15.45 -6.72 3.14
C ALA A 113 -16.00 -6.99 4.54
N PRO A 114 -17.33 -7.14 4.71
CA PRO A 114 -17.89 -7.62 5.97
C PRO A 114 -17.22 -8.94 6.36
N VAL A 115 -16.63 -8.97 7.55
CA VAL A 115 -15.98 -10.16 8.11
C VAL A 115 -16.92 -10.81 9.10
N GLU A 116 -17.21 -12.08 8.86
CA GLU A 116 -17.90 -12.96 9.80
C GLU A 116 -16.88 -13.70 10.66
N LYS A 117 -17.06 -13.64 11.98
CA LYS A 117 -16.33 -14.50 12.91
C LYS A 117 -17.08 -15.82 13.01
N LEU A 118 -16.40 -16.90 12.66
CA LEU A 118 -16.90 -18.26 12.80
C LEU A 118 -16.44 -18.85 14.14
N ASP A 119 -16.96 -20.01 14.48
CA ASP A 119 -16.49 -20.80 15.63
C ASP A 119 -14.98 -21.11 15.48
N ASP A 120 -14.31 -21.41 16.59
CA ASP A 120 -12.89 -21.80 16.65
C ASP A 120 -11.89 -20.72 16.16
N GLY A 121 -12.31 -19.45 16.12
CA GLY A 121 -11.42 -18.32 15.83
C GLY A 121 -11.22 -18.03 14.34
N TYR A 122 -11.93 -18.74 13.47
CA TYR A 122 -11.89 -18.52 12.02
C TYR A 122 -12.53 -17.18 11.65
N ARG A 123 -11.96 -16.51 10.64
CA ARG A 123 -12.52 -15.29 10.05
C ARG A 123 -12.83 -15.53 8.59
N ARG A 124 -14.05 -15.21 8.18
CA ARG A 124 -14.53 -15.36 6.80
C ARG A 124 -14.93 -14.01 6.21
N ALA A 125 -14.54 -13.75 4.98
CA ALA A 125 -15.03 -12.64 4.17
C ALA A 125 -15.50 -13.15 2.81
N VAL A 126 -16.64 -12.67 2.34
CA VAL A 126 -17.18 -13.01 1.01
C VAL A 126 -17.25 -11.75 0.16
N VAL A 127 -16.50 -11.70 -0.94
CA VAL A 127 -16.43 -10.54 -1.85
C VAL A 127 -16.68 -11.02 -3.27
N ALA A 128 -17.82 -10.62 -3.86
CA ALA A 128 -18.19 -11.03 -5.22
C ALA A 128 -18.04 -12.56 -5.46
N ASN A 129 -18.46 -13.37 -4.47
CA ASN A 129 -18.36 -14.84 -4.42
C ASN A 129 -16.93 -15.42 -4.28
N TYR A 130 -15.91 -14.58 -4.05
CA TYR A 130 -14.64 -15.05 -3.52
C TYR A 130 -14.77 -15.19 -2.00
N VAL A 131 -14.41 -16.36 -1.47
CA VAL A 131 -14.44 -16.62 -0.03
C VAL A 131 -13.00 -16.64 0.48
N LEU A 132 -12.64 -15.66 1.30
CA LEU A 132 -11.41 -15.68 2.08
C LEU A 132 -11.72 -16.22 3.48
N THR A 133 -11.03 -17.28 3.87
CA THR A 133 -11.07 -17.81 5.23
C THR A 133 -9.67 -17.79 5.83
N VAL A 134 -9.53 -17.23 7.02
CA VAL A 134 -8.28 -17.24 7.79
C VAL A 134 -8.52 -18.00 9.09
N ASP A 135 -7.72 -19.03 9.34
CA ASP A 135 -7.82 -19.84 10.56
C ASP A 135 -7.07 -19.22 11.75
N ALA A 136 -7.15 -19.90 12.90
CA ALA A 136 -6.53 -19.46 14.14
C ALA A 136 -5.00 -19.43 14.09
N ASP A 137 -4.37 -20.22 13.21
CA ASP A 137 -2.92 -20.27 12.99
C ASP A 137 -2.46 -19.22 11.95
N GLY A 138 -3.39 -18.45 11.38
CA GLY A 138 -3.12 -17.41 10.39
C GLY A 138 -2.99 -17.93 8.96
N ILE A 139 -3.39 -19.17 8.68
CA ILE A 139 -3.40 -19.73 7.32
C ILE A 139 -4.63 -19.20 6.58
N ALA A 140 -4.39 -18.55 5.45
CA ALA A 140 -5.43 -18.03 4.57
C ALA A 140 -5.76 -19.01 3.43
N THR A 141 -7.04 -19.28 3.21
CA THR A 141 -7.58 -20.00 2.05
C THR A 141 -8.48 -19.07 1.25
N ILE A 142 -8.34 -19.08 -0.08
CA ILE A 142 -9.21 -18.31 -0.99
C ILE A 142 -9.92 -19.28 -1.93
N GLU A 143 -11.25 -19.25 -1.92
CA GLU A 143 -12.09 -20.01 -2.84
C GLU A 143 -12.67 -19.05 -3.89
N PRO A 144 -12.29 -19.16 -5.18
CA PRO A 144 -12.90 -18.37 -6.25
C PRO A 144 -14.27 -18.95 -6.65
N PRO A 145 -15.18 -18.13 -7.20
CA PRO A 145 -16.38 -18.63 -7.86
C PRO A 145 -16.03 -19.42 -9.12
N GLU A 146 -17.01 -20.11 -9.72
CA GLU A 146 -16.83 -20.78 -11.01
C GLU A 146 -16.29 -19.81 -12.08
N GLY A 147 -15.19 -20.19 -12.73
CA GLY A 147 -14.48 -19.35 -13.70
C GLY A 147 -13.67 -18.19 -13.09
N GLY A 148 -13.68 -18.03 -11.76
CA GLY A 148 -12.87 -17.05 -11.04
C GLY A 148 -11.38 -17.41 -11.03
N VAL A 149 -10.53 -16.39 -10.90
CA VAL A 149 -9.07 -16.53 -10.91
C VAL A 149 -8.51 -15.87 -9.66
N VAL A 150 -7.64 -16.59 -8.95
CA VAL A 150 -6.85 -16.03 -7.84
C VAL A 150 -5.43 -15.82 -8.34
N ILE A 151 -4.95 -14.58 -8.22
CA ILE A 151 -3.54 -14.25 -8.49
C ILE A 151 -2.85 -14.08 -7.14
N VAL A 152 -1.88 -14.96 -6.85
CA VAL A 152 -1.07 -14.89 -5.63
C VAL A 152 0.27 -14.25 -5.97
N THR A 153 0.54 -13.09 -5.39
CA THR A 153 1.85 -12.43 -5.46
C THR A 153 2.60 -12.69 -4.16
N ALA A 154 3.85 -13.17 -4.26
CA ALA A 154 4.69 -13.36 -3.08
C ALA A 154 5.09 -11.99 -2.52
N ALA A 155 4.93 -11.80 -1.20
CA ALA A 155 5.54 -10.66 -0.53
C ALA A 155 7.07 -10.83 -0.53
N GLY A 156 7.80 -9.95 -1.21
CA GLY A 156 9.23 -9.74 -0.96
C GLY A 156 10.24 -10.78 -1.48
N ARG A 157 9.93 -11.66 -2.44
CA ARG A 157 10.96 -12.48 -3.12
C ARG A 157 10.86 -12.39 -4.64
N ASN A 158 11.93 -11.90 -5.25
CA ASN A 158 12.19 -11.91 -6.69
C ASN A 158 11.61 -13.17 -7.38
N GLY A 159 10.52 -12.99 -8.13
CA GLY A 159 10.16 -13.82 -9.28
C GLY A 159 9.82 -15.30 -9.06
N ALA A 160 9.73 -15.81 -7.83
CA ALA A 160 9.30 -17.19 -7.61
C ALA A 160 7.78 -17.23 -7.35
N LEU A 161 7.02 -17.75 -8.31
CA LEU A 161 5.62 -18.12 -8.10
C LEU A 161 5.55 -19.11 -6.92
N PRO A 162 4.71 -18.87 -5.89
CA PRO A 162 4.50 -19.86 -4.85
C PRO A 162 3.89 -21.11 -5.46
N THR A 163 4.58 -22.24 -5.30
CA THR A 163 4.08 -23.55 -5.71
C THR A 163 2.92 -23.93 -4.80
N VAL A 164 1.70 -23.95 -5.35
CA VAL A 164 0.55 -24.60 -4.68
C VAL A 164 0.80 -26.10 -4.73
N LEU A 165 1.20 -26.69 -3.60
CA LEU A 165 1.25 -28.14 -3.48
C LEU A 165 -0.17 -28.67 -3.38
N PRO A 166 -0.64 -29.56 -4.28
CA PRO A 166 -1.92 -30.20 -4.12
C PRO A 166 -1.91 -31.04 -2.83
N ARG A 167 -2.98 -30.94 -2.03
CA ARG A 167 -3.21 -31.85 -0.91
C ARG A 167 -3.18 -33.28 -1.45
N ARG A 168 -2.30 -34.12 -0.89
CA ARG A 168 -2.40 -35.58 -1.09
C ARG A 168 -3.69 -36.05 -0.41
N ALA A 169 -4.53 -36.71 -1.20
CA ALA A 169 -5.68 -37.46 -0.71
C ALA A 169 -5.22 -38.65 0.16
#